data_AF-A0A1H1KFA9-F1
#
_entry.id   AF-A0A1H1KFA9-F1
#
_cell.length_a   1.000
_cell.length_b   1.000
_cell.length_c   1.000
_cell.angle_alpha   90.00
_cell.angle_beta   90.00
_cell.angle_gamma   90.00
#
_symmetry.space_group_name_H-M   'P 1'
#
loop_
_entity.id
_entity.type
_entity.pdbx_description
1 polymer ?
#
loop_
_entity_poly.entity_id
_entity_poly.type
_entity_poly.pdbx_seq_one_letter_code
_entity_poly.pdbx_strand_id
1 'polypeptide(L)'
;MSGDVDEFDAYLNHLGQALGHADRHAGLKGYCSGLVLPLSRKSVEPMAAHIDPLHASATHQSLHHFVAKADWSDCAVLQRVREWVMPALDAHAAEETGYYWIIDDTGIPKKGRHSVGVARQYCGQLGKSV
;
A
#
# COMPACT_ATOMS: atom_id res chain seq x y z
N MET A 1 -15.24 0.39 15.38
CA MET A 1 -14.26 -0.70 15.46
C MET A 1 -14.61 -1.92 14.60
N SER A 2 -15.81 -2.53 14.66
CA SER A 2 -16.18 -3.55 13.65
C SER A 2 -16.30 -2.95 12.25
N GLY A 3 -17.02 -1.82 12.13
CA GLY A 3 -17.25 -1.17 10.83
C GLY A 3 -15.98 -0.75 10.08
N ASP A 4 -14.95 -0.28 10.79
CA ASP A 4 -13.68 0.14 10.18
C ASP A 4 -12.89 -1.07 9.61
N VAL A 5 -12.97 -2.21 10.29
CA VAL A 5 -12.35 -3.46 9.84
C VAL A 5 -13.11 -4.02 8.64
N ASP A 6 -14.44 -3.97 8.67
CA ASP A 6 -15.30 -4.42 7.57
C ASP A 6 -15.09 -3.58 6.30
N GLU A 7 -14.93 -2.26 6.43
CA GLU A 7 -14.61 -1.36 5.32
C GLU A 7 -13.20 -1.61 4.76
N PHE A 8 -12.22 -1.80 5.63
CA PHE A 8 -10.85 -2.12 5.22
C PHE A 8 -10.78 -3.44 4.46
N ASP A 9 -11.47 -4.48 4.94
CA ASP A 9 -11.54 -5.77 4.25
C ASP A 9 -12.27 -5.67 2.91
N ALA A 10 -13.35 -4.87 2.82
CA ALA A 10 -14.04 -4.61 1.56
C ALA A 10 -13.11 -3.94 0.54
N TYR A 11 -12.35 -2.94 0.98
CA TYR A 11 -11.36 -2.26 0.16
C TYR A 11 -10.26 -3.21 -0.33
N LEU A 12 -9.70 -4.02 0.57
CA LEU A 12 -8.66 -4.99 0.18
C LEU A 12 -9.19 -6.09 -0.76
N ASN A 13 -10.46 -6.51 -0.59
CA ASN A 13 -11.10 -7.43 -1.52
C ASN A 13 -11.26 -6.81 -2.92
N HIS A 14 -11.62 -5.53 -3.00
CA HIS A 14 -11.70 -4.78 -4.26
C HIS A 14 -10.33 -4.68 -4.94
N LEU A 15 -9.29 -4.30 -4.20
CA LEU A 15 -7.92 -4.26 -4.72
C LEU A 15 -7.42 -5.65 -5.16
N GLY A 16 -7.78 -6.70 -4.43
CA GLY A 16 -7.42 -8.08 -4.74
C GLY A 16 -7.78 -8.50 -6.16
N GLN A 17 -8.86 -7.96 -6.72
CA GLN A 17 -9.31 -8.26 -8.10
C GLN A 17 -8.29 -7.85 -9.18
N ALA A 18 -7.35 -6.93 -8.88
CA ALA A 18 -6.27 -6.58 -9.81
C ALA A 18 -5.08 -7.55 -9.77
N LEU A 19 -5.02 -8.47 -8.80
CA LEU A 19 -3.86 -9.33 -8.60
C LEU A 19 -3.84 -10.56 -9.53
N GLY A 20 -4.90 -10.77 -10.30
CA GLY A 20 -5.05 -11.90 -11.22
C GLY A 20 -5.34 -13.19 -10.48
N HIS A 21 -4.30 -13.83 -9.91
CA HIS A 21 -4.44 -15.11 -9.22
C HIS A 21 -4.92 -14.94 -7.76
N ALA A 22 -5.86 -15.80 -7.35
CA ALA A 22 -6.50 -15.76 -6.04
C ALA A 22 -5.52 -16.01 -4.86
N ASP A 23 -4.42 -16.72 -5.10
CA ASP A 23 -3.38 -17.00 -4.10
C ASP A 23 -2.71 -15.72 -3.56
N ARG A 24 -2.66 -14.66 -4.37
CA ARG A 24 -2.07 -13.36 -4.01
C ARG A 24 -2.96 -12.53 -3.08
N HIS A 25 -4.25 -12.85 -2.97
CA HIS A 25 -5.18 -12.09 -2.12
C HIS A 25 -4.79 -12.18 -0.64
N ALA A 26 -4.37 -13.37 -0.19
CA ALA A 26 -3.89 -13.56 1.18
C ALA A 26 -2.61 -12.75 1.44
N GLY A 27 -1.70 -12.69 0.45
CA GLY A 27 -0.49 -11.88 0.51
C GLY A 27 -0.78 -10.38 0.63
N LEU A 28 -1.70 -9.86 -0.19
CA LEU A 28 -2.16 -8.47 -0.11
C LEU A 28 -2.75 -8.16 1.27
N LYS A 29 -3.68 -8.99 1.75
CA LYS A 29 -4.31 -8.80 3.05
C LYS A 29 -3.29 -8.80 4.18
N GLY A 30 -2.43 -9.81 4.23
CA GLY A 30 -1.39 -9.89 5.24
C GLY A 30 -0.45 -8.69 5.20
N TYR A 31 -0.02 -8.25 4.01
CA TYR A 31 0.91 -7.14 3.87
C TYR A 31 0.28 -5.80 4.27
N CYS A 32 -0.91 -5.49 3.76
CA CYS A 32 -1.62 -4.25 4.08
C CYS A 32 -2.04 -4.19 5.55
N SER A 33 -2.56 -5.29 6.12
CA SER A 33 -2.84 -5.38 7.56
C SER A 33 -1.56 -5.15 8.36
N GLY A 34 -0.45 -5.79 7.96
CA GLY A 34 0.87 -5.59 8.58
C GLY A 34 1.32 -4.13 8.62
N LEU A 35 1.07 -3.38 7.55
CA LEU A 35 1.44 -1.96 7.46
C LEU A 35 0.62 -1.05 8.36
N VAL A 36 -0.62 -1.42 8.73
CA VAL A 36 -1.46 -0.60 9.63
C VAL A 36 -1.31 -0.97 11.10
N LEU A 37 -0.61 -2.07 11.42
CA LEU A 37 -0.32 -2.46 12.79
C LEU A 37 0.56 -1.42 13.54
N PRO A 38 0.40 -1.31 14.87
CA PRO A 38 1.19 -0.40 15.71
C PRO A 38 2.60 -0.95 15.98
N LEU A 39 3.36 -1.21 14.91
CA LEU A 39 4.73 -1.72 14.98
C LEU A 39 5.75 -0.59 14.90
N SER A 40 6.79 -0.67 15.73
CA SER A 40 7.92 0.28 15.70
C SER A 40 8.70 0.22 14.39
N ARG A 41 8.80 -0.97 13.78
CA ARG A 41 9.44 -1.19 12.48
C ARG A 41 8.52 -2.01 11.57
N LYS A 42 8.09 -1.41 10.46
CA LYS A 42 7.18 -2.02 9.47
C LYS A 42 7.95 -2.75 8.35
N SER A 43 8.88 -3.63 8.72
CA SER A 43 9.52 -4.56 7.77
C SER A 43 8.79 -5.91 7.78
N VAL A 44 9.02 -6.75 6.76
CA VAL A 44 8.32 -8.04 6.61
C VAL A 44 8.45 -8.92 7.85
N GLU A 45 9.64 -8.97 8.46
CA GLU A 45 9.92 -9.80 9.65
C GLU A 45 9.05 -9.42 10.88
N PRO A 46 9.07 -8.17 11.42
CA PRO A 46 8.17 -7.76 12.48
C PRO A 46 6.68 -7.92 12.15
N MET A 47 6.28 -7.66 10.89
CA MET A 47 4.87 -7.84 10.48
C MET A 47 4.47 -9.31 10.56
N ALA A 48 5.29 -10.22 10.03
CA ALA A 48 5.02 -11.64 10.05
C ALA A 48 4.95 -12.20 11.48
N ALA A 49 5.90 -11.81 12.33
CA ALA A 49 5.93 -12.21 13.74
C ALA A 49 4.72 -11.71 14.54
N HIS A 50 4.08 -10.61 14.11
CA HIS A 50 2.88 -10.08 14.76
C HIS A 50 1.59 -10.68 14.19
N ILE A 51 1.51 -10.89 12.87
CA ILE A 51 0.32 -11.42 12.20
C ILE A 51 0.08 -12.88 12.58
N ASP A 52 1.12 -13.71 12.55
CA ASP A 52 1.04 -15.11 12.97
C ASP A 52 2.33 -15.51 13.71
N PRO A 53 2.37 -15.29 15.04
CA PRO A 53 3.55 -15.61 15.85
C PRO A 53 3.94 -17.09 15.82
N LEU A 54 2.96 -17.99 15.63
CA LEU A 54 3.19 -19.44 15.61
C LEU A 54 3.79 -19.92 14.29
N HIS A 55 3.51 -19.19 13.19
CA HIS A 55 4.02 -19.51 11.86
C HIS A 55 4.81 -18.36 11.23
N ALA A 56 5.50 -17.57 12.05
CA ALA A 56 6.18 -16.34 11.63
C ALA A 56 7.11 -16.53 10.40
N SER A 57 7.84 -17.64 10.34
CA SER A 57 8.72 -17.95 9.19
C SER A 57 7.92 -18.16 7.89
N ALA A 58 6.82 -18.91 7.95
CA ALA A 58 5.97 -19.15 6.78
C ALA A 58 5.28 -17.84 6.33
N THR A 59 4.76 -17.07 7.29
CA THR A 59 4.17 -15.76 7.03
C THR A 59 5.17 -14.79 6.44
N HIS A 60 6.42 -14.76 6.94
CA HIS A 60 7.50 -13.95 6.37
C HIS A 60 7.74 -14.30 4.91
N GLN A 61 7.88 -15.60 4.57
CA GLN A 61 8.09 -16.03 3.19
C GLN A 61 6.92 -15.64 2.29
N SER A 62 5.68 -15.81 2.75
CA SER A 62 4.47 -15.42 2.02
C SER A 62 4.43 -13.92 1.72
N LEU A 63 4.62 -13.09 2.75
CA LEU A 63 4.63 -11.63 2.63
C LEU A 63 5.78 -11.13 1.75
N HIS A 64 6.97 -11.68 1.93
CA HIS A 64 8.14 -11.33 1.13
C HIS A 64 7.93 -11.74 -0.33
N HIS A 65 7.41 -12.94 -0.59
CA HIS A 65 7.09 -13.38 -1.94
C HIS A 65 6.06 -12.44 -2.59
N PHE A 66 4.98 -12.12 -1.88
CA PHE A 66 3.95 -11.21 -2.39
C PHE A 66 4.52 -9.86 -2.80
N VAL A 67 5.29 -9.19 -1.94
CA VAL A 67 5.78 -7.83 -2.25
C VAL A 67 6.97 -7.79 -3.22
N ALA A 68 7.81 -8.82 -3.24
CA ALA A 68 9.09 -8.78 -3.97
C ALA A 68 9.16 -9.67 -5.21
N LYS A 69 8.28 -10.67 -5.35
CA LYS A 69 8.38 -11.69 -6.41
C LYS A 69 7.08 -12.00 -7.14
N ALA A 70 5.93 -11.82 -6.49
CA ALA A 70 4.65 -12.15 -7.11
C ALA A 70 4.39 -11.22 -8.32
N ASP A 71 3.91 -11.81 -9.40
CA ASP A 71 3.73 -11.12 -10.69
C ASP A 71 2.36 -10.41 -10.75
N TRP A 72 2.18 -9.38 -9.92
CA TRP A 72 1.02 -8.48 -9.98
C TRP A 72 1.39 -7.14 -10.60
N SER A 73 0.44 -6.52 -11.31
CA SER A 73 0.65 -5.23 -11.97
C SER A 73 0.33 -4.07 -11.03
N ASP A 74 1.32 -3.22 -10.77
CA ASP A 74 1.17 -1.97 -10.04
C ASP A 74 0.19 -1.01 -10.73
N CYS A 75 0.25 -0.89 -12.06
CA CYS A 75 -0.72 -0.12 -12.84
C CYS A 75 -2.16 -0.62 -12.62
N ALA A 76 -2.39 -1.94 -12.61
CA ALA A 76 -3.72 -2.51 -12.39
C ALA A 76 -4.24 -2.24 -10.96
N VAL A 77 -3.36 -2.34 -9.96
CA VAL A 77 -3.72 -2.01 -8.57
C VAL A 77 -4.06 -0.52 -8.45
N LEU A 78 -3.25 0.38 -9.01
CA LEU A 78 -3.52 1.82 -9.00
C LEU A 78 -4.82 2.18 -9.74
N GLN A 79 -5.16 1.46 -10.80
CA GLN A 79 -6.45 1.61 -11.47
C GLN A 79 -7.61 1.22 -10.53
N ARG A 80 -7.52 0.11 -9.79
CA ARG A 80 -8.53 -0.26 -8.78
C ARG A 80 -8.66 0.78 -7.67
N VAL A 81 -7.55 1.36 -7.20
CA VAL A 81 -7.57 2.46 -6.22
C VAL A 81 -8.36 3.64 -6.77
N ARG A 82 -8.08 4.04 -8.02
CA ARG A 82 -8.82 5.12 -8.69
C ARG A 82 -10.30 4.79 -8.75
N GLU A 83 -10.66 3.61 -9.24
CA GLU A 83 -12.07 3.17 -9.36
C GLU A 83 -12.80 3.14 -8.01
N TRP A 84 -12.10 2.88 -6.91
CA TRP A 84 -12.68 2.94 -5.56
C TRP A 84 -13.01 4.38 -5.12
N VAL A 85 -12.15 5.34 -5.47
CA VAL A 85 -12.25 6.73 -5.00
C VAL A 85 -13.12 7.60 -5.91
N MET A 86 -13.19 7.31 -7.22
CA MET A 86 -13.95 8.11 -8.19
C MET A 86 -15.41 8.35 -7.78
N PRO A 87 -16.20 7.37 -7.30
CA PRO A 87 -17.60 7.62 -6.93
C PRO A 87 -17.75 8.67 -5.82
N ALA A 88 -16.85 8.67 -4.83
CA ALA A 88 -16.85 9.67 -3.77
C ALA A 88 -16.41 11.04 -4.28
N LEU A 89 -15.41 11.09 -5.18
CA LEU A 89 -14.98 12.33 -5.82
C LEU A 89 -16.07 12.93 -6.71
N ASP A 90 -16.76 12.11 -7.50
CA ASP A 90 -17.84 12.55 -8.40
C ASP A 90 -19.00 13.15 -7.59
N ALA A 91 -19.35 12.54 -6.45
CA ALA A 91 -20.37 13.05 -5.54
C ALA A 91 -19.97 14.42 -4.96
N HIS A 92 -18.74 14.55 -4.45
CA HIS A 92 -18.24 15.84 -3.95
C HIS A 92 -18.14 16.90 -5.03
N ALA A 93 -17.70 16.55 -6.24
CA ALA A 93 -17.58 17.49 -7.34
C ALA A 93 -18.94 18.04 -7.80
N ALA A 94 -20.00 17.23 -7.70
CA ALA A 94 -21.36 17.67 -7.98
C ALA A 94 -21.87 18.70 -6.95
N GLU A 95 -21.42 18.62 -5.70
CA GLU A 95 -21.77 19.55 -4.61
C GLU A 95 -20.94 20.84 -4.65
N GLU A 96 -19.63 20.76 -4.88
CA GLU A 96 -18.68 21.89 -4.80
C GLU A 96 -18.33 22.53 -6.15
N THR A 97 -19.04 22.19 -7.23
CA THR A 97 -18.85 22.76 -8.59
C THR A 97 -17.50 22.42 -9.23
N GLY A 98 -16.97 21.21 -9.00
CA GLY A 98 -15.84 20.68 -9.77
C GLY A 98 -14.82 19.86 -8.97
N TYR A 99 -13.73 19.48 -9.63
CA TYR A 99 -12.60 18.78 -9.02
C TYR A 99 -11.48 19.74 -8.65
N TYR A 100 -10.85 19.48 -7.51
CA TYR A 100 -9.64 20.19 -7.09
C TYR A 100 -8.45 19.24 -7.15
N TRP A 101 -7.40 19.65 -7.85
CA TRP A 101 -6.16 18.87 -7.95
C TRP A 101 -5.07 19.53 -7.12
N ILE A 102 -4.68 18.86 -6.04
CA ILE A 102 -3.50 19.20 -5.26
C ILE A 102 -2.34 18.35 -5.78
N ILE A 103 -1.35 19.00 -6.37
CA ILE A 103 -0.11 18.37 -6.85
C ILE A 103 1.02 18.85 -5.94
N ASP A 104 1.63 17.91 -5.23
CA ASP A 104 2.80 18.16 -4.40
C ASP A 104 3.82 17.04 -4.62
N ASP A 105 5.11 17.38 -4.55
CA ASP A 105 6.19 16.39 -4.67
C ASP A 105 6.49 15.80 -3.29
N THR A 106 6.55 14.48 -3.19
CA THR A 106 6.88 13.78 -1.93
C THR A 106 8.27 13.18 -2.01
N GLY A 107 9.26 13.92 -1.51
CA GLY A 107 10.63 13.43 -1.38
C GLY A 107 10.86 12.67 -0.08
N ILE A 108 11.11 11.36 -0.16
CA ILE A 108 11.55 10.57 1.00
C ILE A 108 13.08 10.56 1.02
N PRO A 109 13.74 10.99 2.12
CA PRO A 109 15.20 10.96 2.18
C PRO A 109 15.68 9.51 2.17
N LYS A 110 16.21 9.08 1.03
CA LYS A 110 16.78 7.74 0.83
C LYS A 110 18.27 7.83 0.55
N LYS A 111 19.02 6.85 1.04
CA LYS A 111 20.48 6.74 0.84
C LYS A 111 20.82 5.37 0.27
N GLY A 112 21.77 5.32 -0.65
CA GLY A 112 22.30 4.07 -1.21
C GLY A 112 22.07 3.96 -2.71
N ARG A 113 22.21 2.74 -3.26
CA ARG A 113 22.01 2.43 -4.68
C ARG A 113 20.94 1.38 -4.94
N HIS A 114 20.44 0.73 -3.89
CA HIS A 114 19.55 -0.42 -3.98
C HIS A 114 18.11 -0.10 -3.52
N SER A 115 17.86 1.12 -3.06
CA SER A 115 16.53 1.56 -2.65
C SER A 115 15.79 2.19 -3.84
N VAL A 116 14.51 1.88 -4.00
CA VAL A 116 13.65 2.50 -5.02
C VAL A 116 13.57 4.01 -4.80
N GLY A 117 13.70 4.79 -5.87
CA GLY A 117 13.62 6.25 -5.79
C GLY A 117 14.81 6.88 -5.08
N VAL A 118 16.02 6.33 -5.23
CA VAL A 118 17.28 6.91 -4.69
C VAL A 118 17.99 7.82 -5.71
N ALA A 119 17.36 8.09 -6.85
CA ALA A 119 17.83 9.10 -7.78
C ALA A 119 17.79 10.48 -7.10
N ARG A 120 18.68 11.38 -7.55
CA ARG A 120 18.79 12.73 -7.03
C ARG A 120 17.45 13.45 -7.16
N GLN A 121 16.85 13.81 -6.04
CA GLN A 121 15.54 14.46 -5.99
C GLN A 121 15.56 15.60 -4.97
N TYR A 122 14.71 16.60 -5.17
CA TYR A 122 14.53 17.62 -4.13
C TYR A 122 13.69 17.03 -2.99
N CYS A 123 14.21 17.07 -1.76
CA CYS A 123 13.47 16.64 -0.58
C CYS A 123 13.05 17.89 0.19
N GLY A 124 11.76 18.24 0.10
CA GLY A 124 11.19 19.42 0.78
C GLY A 124 11.43 19.40 2.30
N GLN A 125 11.38 18.23 2.93
CA GLN A 125 11.70 18.06 4.36
C GLN A 125 13.12 18.51 4.72
N LEU A 126 14.09 18.33 3.83
CA LEU A 126 15.50 18.67 4.06
C LEU A 126 15.90 20.01 3.43
N GLY A 127 15.02 20.65 2.66
CA GLY A 127 15.29 21.89 1.94
C GLY A 127 16.43 21.78 0.92
N LYS A 128 16.74 20.56 0.44
CA LYS A 128 17.87 20.32 -0.47
C LYS A 128 17.65 19.10 -1.37
N SER A 129 18.43 19.03 -2.44
CA SER A 129 18.53 17.82 -3.25
C SER A 129 19.29 16.73 -2.49
N VAL A 130 18.70 15.55 -2.40
CA VAL A 130 19.27 14.32 -1.81
C VAL A 130 19.37 13.21 -2.83
#